data_AF-A0A815NZD4-F1
#
_entry.id   AF-A0A815NZD4-F1
#
_cell.length_a   1.000
_cell.length_b   1.000
_cell.length_c   1.000
_cell.angle_alpha   90.00
_cell.angle_beta   90.00
_cell.angle_gamma   90.00
#
_symmetry.space_group_name_H-M   'P 1'
#
loop_
_entity.id
_entity.type
_entity.pdbx_description
1 polymer ?
#
loop_
_entity_poly.entity_id
_entity_poly.type
_entity_poly.pdbx_seq_one_letter_code
_entity_poly.pdbx_strand_id
1 'polypeptide(L)'
;MLHKNIRYSSQISVHIENEEILELLLNLELERITTLNIDRITQPYLLMITDCSEHLEVYLKKYLVEFVNTEHTVEINIKDEYLAIIIKWILEMSIALYCTTKFSVEFYEWIFTFLYDLKFLRVHKAIFNALNSIFAHKFLKKAQVFIEDQTIIHLENVIYSWKKYPEGALSLCLLAYGNYILKLEALKRNRIFSEEIQNTLITLVETSASELIFIRAAFCLIYIRHPNMSSYNTIWNWFENKKTITSKQRYTIQLQLTLYQGLNPLFHRGTKLITEFVDILVNDLYNYLCNKKNIDYLADPTPDYVNLALELCEMHYDIFRNALQNSSFGEEKFRNEYIVYFYQTNDPSHRKILAHLYAVFANVTHDLIDMLKWIDSVESSNEVAEYAHKYVASGNGWKCLDHIHHISNRDIIEMIFQSLDSTCIA
;
A
#
# COMPACT_ATOMS: atom_id res chain seq x y z
N MET A 1 -13.19 9.68 20.47
CA MET A 1 -12.56 8.44 20.98
C MET A 1 -12.37 7.41 19.87
N LEU A 2 -13.35 7.19 18.98
CA LEU A 2 -13.30 6.18 17.91
C LEU A 2 -12.11 6.34 16.94
N HIS A 3 -11.84 7.54 16.40
CA HIS A 3 -10.70 7.77 15.48
C HIS A 3 -9.30 7.56 16.11
N LYS A 4 -9.22 7.49 17.45
CA LYS A 4 -7.97 7.18 18.18
C LYS A 4 -7.82 5.69 18.47
N ASN A 5 -8.89 4.91 18.31
CA ASN A 5 -8.89 3.48 18.58
C ASN A 5 -9.13 2.72 17.27
N ILE A 6 -8.03 2.57 16.52
CA ILE A 6 -7.98 1.99 15.17
C ILE A 6 -8.66 0.63 15.09
N ARG A 7 -8.51 -0.19 16.15
CA ARG A 7 -9.11 -1.53 16.23
C ARG A 7 -10.63 -1.50 16.14
N TYR A 8 -11.27 -0.52 16.78
CA TYR A 8 -12.73 -0.41 16.75
C TYR A 8 -13.22 0.37 15.54
N SER A 9 -12.49 1.43 15.11
CA SER A 9 -12.91 2.19 13.93
C SER A 9 -12.89 1.35 12.66
N SER A 10 -11.91 0.46 12.49
CA SER A 10 -11.81 -0.39 11.31
C SER A 10 -12.86 -1.50 11.22
N GLN A 11 -13.53 -1.81 12.33
CA GLN A 11 -14.62 -2.79 12.37
C GLN A 11 -15.97 -2.17 12.01
N ILE A 12 -16.04 -0.84 11.89
CA ILE A 12 -17.26 -0.13 11.55
C ILE A 12 -17.30 0.09 10.05
N SER A 13 -18.32 -0.48 9.41
CA SER A 13 -18.62 -0.32 7.99
C SER A 13 -20.03 0.23 7.84
N VAL A 14 -20.14 1.42 7.28
CA VAL A 14 -21.41 2.14 7.13
C VAL A 14 -21.71 2.40 5.66
N HIS A 15 -22.97 2.13 5.29
CA HIS A 15 -23.57 2.60 4.05
C HIS A 15 -24.32 3.92 4.32
N ILE A 16 -24.06 4.97 3.53
CA ILE A 16 -24.66 6.31 3.70
C ILE A 16 -25.60 6.64 2.54
N GLU A 17 -26.87 6.89 2.84
CA GLU A 17 -27.87 7.33 1.86
C GLU A 17 -28.30 8.79 2.03
N ASN A 18 -28.03 9.40 3.19
CA ASN A 18 -28.54 10.71 3.58
C ASN A 18 -27.42 11.77 3.59
N GLU A 19 -27.68 12.90 2.91
CA GLU A 19 -26.80 14.08 2.85
C GLU A 19 -26.42 14.63 4.23
N GLU A 20 -27.37 14.71 5.17
CA GLU A 20 -27.17 15.26 6.52
C GLU A 20 -26.15 14.44 7.32
N ILE A 21 -26.16 13.11 7.14
CA ILE A 21 -25.20 12.21 7.81
C ILE A 21 -23.82 12.36 7.18
N LEU A 22 -23.76 12.49 5.85
CA LEU A 22 -22.51 12.74 5.14
C LEU A 22 -21.91 14.09 5.56
N GLU A 23 -22.73 15.14 5.64
CA GLU A 23 -22.34 16.47 6.10
C GLU A 23 -21.78 16.43 7.53
N LEU A 24 -22.42 15.69 8.42
CA LEU A 24 -21.94 15.51 9.79
C LEU A 24 -20.54 14.88 9.80
N LEU A 25 -20.31 13.84 8.98
CA LEU A 25 -19.01 13.17 8.89
C LEU A 25 -17.92 14.06 8.28
N LEU A 26 -18.27 14.86 7.27
CA LEU A 26 -17.40 15.88 6.69
C LEU A 26 -17.01 16.95 7.74
N ASN A 27 -17.98 17.46 8.49
CA ASN A 27 -17.73 18.43 9.55
C ASN A 27 -16.85 17.86 10.68
N LEU A 28 -17.10 16.61 11.09
CA LEU A 28 -16.26 15.90 12.06
C LEU A 28 -14.82 15.71 11.56
N GLU A 29 -14.64 15.48 10.26
CA GLU A 29 -13.33 15.35 9.64
C GLU A 29 -12.59 16.70 9.62
N LEU A 30 -13.27 17.80 9.32
CA LEU A 30 -12.69 19.14 9.43
C LEU A 30 -12.32 19.50 10.87
N GLU A 31 -13.19 19.18 11.84
CA GLU A 31 -12.89 19.35 13.27
C GLU A 31 -11.67 18.51 13.68
N ARG A 32 -11.56 17.27 13.20
CA ARG A 32 -10.41 16.39 13.46
C ARG A 32 -9.10 17.05 13.04
N ILE A 33 -9.05 17.61 11.83
CA ILE A 33 -7.84 18.22 11.27
C ILE A 33 -7.51 19.54 11.99
N THR A 34 -8.52 20.33 12.34
CA THR A 34 -8.32 21.64 12.98
C THR A 34 -7.96 21.55 14.47
N THR A 35 -8.47 20.55 15.18
CA THR A 35 -8.31 20.42 16.65
C THR A 35 -7.12 19.56 17.07
N LEU A 36 -6.66 18.65 16.22
CA LEU A 36 -5.52 17.81 16.52
C LEU A 36 -4.23 18.51 16.07
N ASN A 37 -3.40 18.91 17.03
CA ASN A 37 -1.98 19.13 16.76
C ASN A 37 -1.41 17.86 16.10
N ILE A 38 -0.64 18.08 15.04
CA ILE A 38 -0.07 17.13 14.06
C ILE A 38 0.61 15.88 14.66
N ASP A 39 0.86 15.87 15.97
CA ASP A 39 1.57 14.82 16.70
C ASP A 39 0.71 13.59 17.06
N ARG A 40 -0.61 13.61 16.86
CA ARG A 40 -1.47 12.44 17.11
C ARG A 40 -1.95 11.78 15.83
N ILE A 41 -1.36 10.62 15.61
CA ILE A 41 -1.79 9.62 14.65
C ILE A 41 -3.29 9.29 14.84
N THR A 42 -4.14 9.65 13.88
CA THR A 42 -5.59 9.42 13.92
C THR A 42 -6.13 9.08 12.53
N GLN A 43 -7.08 8.15 12.46
CA GLN A 43 -7.71 7.79 11.17
C GLN A 43 -8.82 8.77 10.79
N PRO A 44 -8.99 9.07 9.50
CA PRO A 44 -10.15 9.80 9.01
C PRO A 44 -11.46 9.09 9.33
N TYR A 45 -12.49 9.84 9.71
CA TYR A 45 -13.83 9.32 9.93
C TYR A 45 -14.45 8.78 8.65
N LEU A 46 -14.08 9.35 7.50
CA LEU A 46 -14.57 8.93 6.19
C LEU A 46 -14.25 7.46 5.87
N LEU A 47 -13.21 6.88 6.47
CA LEU A 47 -12.88 5.46 6.30
C LEU A 47 -13.92 4.50 6.89
N MET A 48 -14.79 4.99 7.77
CA MET A 48 -15.93 4.20 8.27
C MET A 48 -17.03 4.04 7.22
N ILE A 49 -17.03 4.88 6.18
CA ILE A 49 -17.98 4.83 5.07
C ILE A 49 -17.42 3.91 4.00
N THR A 50 -18.01 2.72 3.89
CA THR A 50 -17.65 1.73 2.87
C THR A 50 -18.53 1.87 1.63
N ASP A 51 -19.71 2.47 1.80
CA ASP A 51 -20.69 2.59 0.75
C ASP A 51 -21.54 3.86 0.83
N CYS A 52 -21.98 4.37 -0.32
CA CYS A 52 -22.81 5.57 -0.39
C CYS A 52 -23.74 5.55 -1.61
N SER A 53 -24.90 6.17 -1.47
CA SER A 53 -25.87 6.34 -2.57
C SER A 53 -25.30 7.20 -3.71
N GLU A 54 -25.58 6.84 -4.96
CA GLU A 54 -25.12 7.55 -6.18
C GLU A 54 -25.58 9.02 -6.19
N HIS A 55 -26.74 9.32 -5.60
CA HIS A 55 -27.28 10.69 -5.54
C HIS A 55 -26.40 11.65 -4.71
N LEU A 56 -25.56 11.12 -3.82
CA LEU A 56 -24.64 11.92 -3.00
C LEU A 56 -23.47 12.51 -3.81
N GLU A 57 -23.26 12.06 -5.05
CA GLU A 57 -22.25 12.66 -5.95
C GLU A 57 -22.51 14.16 -6.16
N VAL A 58 -23.75 14.50 -6.47
CA VAL A 58 -24.14 15.90 -6.76
C VAL A 58 -23.89 16.78 -5.53
N TYR A 59 -24.25 16.27 -4.35
CA TYR A 59 -23.98 16.92 -3.08
C TYR A 59 -22.47 17.09 -2.84
N LEU A 60 -21.68 16.02 -2.93
CA LEU A 60 -20.23 16.04 -2.71
C LEU A 60 -19.53 17.02 -3.64
N LYS A 61 -19.87 17.00 -4.93
CA LYS A 61 -19.31 17.93 -5.91
C LYS A 61 -19.62 19.38 -5.54
N LYS A 62 -20.88 19.68 -5.21
CA LYS A 62 -21.30 21.03 -4.82
C LYS A 62 -20.58 21.48 -3.55
N TYR A 63 -20.55 20.64 -2.51
CA TYR A 63 -19.86 20.90 -1.26
C TYR A 63 -18.38 21.22 -1.48
N LEU A 64 -17.66 20.39 -2.25
CA LEU A 64 -16.24 20.61 -2.51
C LEU A 64 -15.98 21.88 -3.32
N VAL A 65 -16.81 22.17 -4.33
CA VAL A 65 -16.70 23.43 -5.11
C VAL A 65 -16.89 24.65 -4.22
N GLU A 66 -17.90 24.65 -3.36
CA GLU A 66 -18.14 25.72 -2.38
C GLU A 66 -16.95 25.85 -1.41
N PHE A 67 -16.45 24.74 -0.90
CA PHE A 67 -15.30 24.72 0.01
C PHE A 67 -14.03 25.27 -0.67
N VAL A 68 -13.74 24.87 -1.91
CA VAL A 68 -12.58 25.34 -2.70
C VAL A 68 -12.65 26.85 -2.98
N ASN A 69 -13.84 27.40 -3.24
CA ASN A 69 -14.01 28.81 -3.55
C ASN A 69 -14.10 29.72 -2.31
N THR A 70 -14.25 29.16 -1.11
CA THR A 70 -14.30 29.97 0.11
C THR A 70 -12.88 30.40 0.53
N GLU A 71 -12.55 31.69 0.34
CA GLU A 71 -11.19 32.23 0.55
C GLU A 71 -10.87 32.68 1.99
N HIS A 72 -11.85 32.76 2.90
CA HIS A 72 -11.68 33.51 4.16
C HIS A 72 -11.92 32.73 5.46
N THR A 73 -12.25 31.44 5.42
CA THR A 73 -12.66 30.69 6.62
C THR A 73 -11.64 29.67 7.11
N VAL A 74 -10.74 29.19 6.25
CA VAL A 74 -9.81 28.09 6.58
C VAL A 74 -8.45 28.36 5.96
N GLU A 75 -7.38 28.17 6.74
CA GLU A 75 -6.00 28.28 6.25
C GLU A 75 -5.73 27.33 5.07
N ILE A 76 -4.92 27.76 4.10
CA ILE A 76 -4.66 26.98 2.88
C ILE A 76 -4.11 25.58 3.16
N ASN A 77 -3.28 25.41 4.20
CA ASN A 77 -2.71 24.11 4.55
C ASN A 77 -3.78 23.14 5.07
N ILE A 78 -4.70 23.62 5.92
CA ILE A 78 -5.82 22.83 6.43
C ILE A 78 -6.77 22.49 5.28
N LYS A 79 -7.00 23.45 4.39
CA LYS A 79 -7.82 23.29 3.20
C LYS A 79 -7.27 22.21 2.26
N ASP A 80 -5.98 22.26 1.95
CA ASP A 80 -5.28 21.25 1.12
C ASP A 80 -5.32 19.87 1.78
N GLU A 81 -5.08 19.78 3.10
CA GLU A 81 -5.14 18.51 3.83
C GLU A 81 -6.54 17.89 3.88
N TYR A 82 -7.56 18.70 4.15
CA TYR A 82 -8.95 18.25 4.18
C TYR A 82 -9.43 17.78 2.81
N LEU A 83 -9.15 18.56 1.75
CA LEU A 83 -9.46 18.16 0.38
C LEU A 83 -8.73 16.87 -0.01
N ALA A 84 -7.46 16.73 0.35
CA ALA A 84 -6.67 15.53 0.06
C ALA A 84 -7.30 14.27 0.68
N ILE A 85 -7.76 14.35 1.93
CA ILE A 85 -8.42 13.24 2.62
C ILE A 85 -9.72 12.85 1.91
N ILE A 86 -10.59 13.82 1.61
CA ILE A 86 -11.87 13.55 0.95
C ILE A 86 -11.66 12.99 -0.46
N ILE A 87 -10.76 13.58 -1.25
CA ILE A 87 -10.47 13.13 -2.62
C ILE A 87 -9.88 11.72 -2.62
N LYS A 88 -8.94 11.42 -1.72
CA LYS A 88 -8.39 10.07 -1.60
C LYS A 88 -9.48 9.06 -1.26
N TRP A 89 -10.37 9.41 -0.34
CA TRP A 89 -11.50 8.56 0.06
C TRP A 89 -12.44 8.30 -1.13
N ILE A 90 -12.86 9.34 -1.86
CA ILE A 90 -13.72 9.22 -3.05
C ILE A 90 -13.10 8.26 -4.09
N LEU A 91 -11.81 8.43 -4.38
CA LEU A 91 -11.11 7.57 -5.34
C LEU A 91 -10.99 6.13 -4.83
N GLU A 92 -10.66 5.92 -3.55
CA GLU A 92 -10.52 4.58 -2.95
C GLU A 92 -11.88 3.85 -2.79
N MET A 93 -13.01 4.56 -2.69
CA MET A 93 -14.35 3.94 -2.69
C MET A 93 -14.64 3.13 -3.96
N SER A 94 -13.98 3.44 -5.08
CA SER A 94 -14.04 2.65 -6.30
C SER A 94 -13.44 1.24 -6.16
N ILE A 95 -12.50 1.06 -5.21
CA ILE A 95 -11.84 -0.23 -4.92
C ILE A 95 -12.73 -1.11 -4.02
N ALA A 96 -13.55 -0.51 -3.17
CA ALA A 96 -14.28 -1.23 -2.14
C ALA A 96 -15.37 -2.18 -2.70
N LEU A 97 -15.94 -1.92 -3.88
CA LEU A 97 -17.14 -2.63 -4.34
C LEU A 97 -16.92 -3.74 -5.39
N TYR A 98 -17.85 -4.70 -5.39
CA TYR A 98 -18.01 -5.78 -6.38
C TYR A 98 -18.80 -5.34 -7.64
N CYS A 99 -19.17 -4.05 -7.75
CA CYS A 99 -20.04 -3.53 -8.80
C CYS A 99 -19.43 -2.28 -9.47
N THR A 100 -19.96 -2.00 -10.66
CA THR A 100 -19.67 -0.87 -11.56
C THR A 100 -19.53 0.47 -10.83
N THR A 101 -18.65 1.35 -11.34
CA THR A 101 -18.53 2.79 -11.04
C THR A 101 -19.60 3.36 -10.11
N LYS A 102 -19.23 3.72 -8.88
CA LYS A 102 -20.11 4.45 -7.95
C LYS A 102 -20.42 5.89 -8.39
N PHE A 103 -19.42 6.54 -8.99
CA PHE A 103 -19.47 7.92 -9.41
C PHE A 103 -19.24 8.04 -10.92
N SER A 104 -19.77 9.11 -11.50
CA SER A 104 -19.66 9.45 -12.91
C SER A 104 -18.21 9.76 -13.32
N VAL A 105 -17.90 9.52 -14.60
CA VAL A 105 -16.62 9.89 -15.20
C VAL A 105 -16.40 11.40 -15.09
N GLU A 106 -17.46 12.19 -15.27
CA GLU A 106 -17.43 13.65 -15.15
C GLU A 106 -17.03 14.14 -13.75
N PHE A 107 -17.34 13.38 -12.70
CA PHE A 107 -16.89 13.72 -11.35
C PHE A 107 -15.41 13.43 -11.15
N TYR A 108 -14.90 12.30 -11.66
CA TYR A 108 -13.47 12.01 -11.60
C TYR A 108 -12.63 12.98 -12.44
N GLU A 109 -13.10 13.36 -13.63
CA GLU A 109 -12.45 14.37 -14.46
C GLU A 109 -12.36 15.72 -13.73
N TRP A 110 -13.43 16.11 -13.03
CA TRP A 110 -13.40 17.29 -12.18
C TRP A 110 -12.36 17.17 -11.06
N ILE A 111 -12.24 16.02 -10.40
CA ILE A 111 -11.19 15.76 -9.40
C ILE A 111 -9.79 15.86 -10.04
N PHE A 112 -9.58 15.36 -11.25
CA PHE A 112 -8.27 15.44 -11.90
C PHE A 112 -7.87 16.86 -12.31
N THR A 113 -8.81 17.80 -12.38
CA THR A 113 -8.45 19.22 -12.59
C THR A 113 -7.57 19.79 -11.47
N PHE A 114 -7.65 19.25 -10.25
CA PHE A 114 -6.78 19.65 -9.15
C PHE A 114 -5.29 19.39 -9.43
N LEU A 115 -4.95 18.41 -10.28
CA LEU A 115 -3.57 18.13 -10.67
C LEU A 115 -2.90 19.34 -11.33
N TYR A 116 -3.69 20.26 -11.93
CA TYR A 116 -3.17 21.45 -12.58
C TYR A 116 -3.08 22.67 -11.67
N ASP A 117 -3.63 22.61 -10.46
CA ASP A 117 -3.51 23.67 -9.46
C ASP A 117 -2.39 23.36 -8.46
N LEU A 118 -1.25 24.03 -8.63
CA LEU A 118 -0.06 23.86 -7.78
C LEU A 118 -0.25 24.35 -6.33
N LYS A 119 -1.39 24.96 -6.00
CA LYS A 119 -1.71 25.34 -4.61
C LYS A 119 -2.03 24.12 -3.73
N PHE A 120 -2.56 23.04 -4.33
CA PHE A 120 -3.06 21.87 -3.60
C PHE A 120 -2.12 20.66 -3.72
N LEU A 121 -0.93 20.77 -3.14
CA LEU A 121 0.12 19.76 -3.27
C LEU A 121 -0.24 18.46 -2.54
N ARG A 122 -0.94 18.51 -1.40
CA ARG A 122 -1.41 17.31 -0.72
C ARG A 122 -2.52 16.62 -1.52
N VAL A 123 -3.38 17.39 -2.20
CA VAL A 123 -4.37 16.82 -3.13
C VAL A 123 -3.67 16.05 -4.25
N HIS A 124 -2.59 16.58 -4.83
CA HIS A 124 -1.82 15.83 -5.85
C HIS A 124 -1.34 14.49 -5.32
N LYS A 125 -0.74 14.49 -4.12
CA LYS A 125 -0.29 13.25 -3.47
C LYS A 125 -1.44 12.29 -3.23
N ALA A 126 -2.57 12.77 -2.72
CA ALA A 126 -3.77 11.96 -2.48
C ALA A 126 -4.27 11.28 -3.76
N ILE A 127 -4.36 12.03 -4.87
CA ILE A 127 -4.77 11.49 -6.16
C ILE A 127 -3.80 10.40 -6.62
N PHE A 128 -2.50 10.66 -6.64
CA PHE A 128 -1.52 9.66 -7.08
C PHE A 128 -1.47 8.44 -6.15
N ASN A 129 -1.64 8.61 -4.84
CA ASN A 129 -1.67 7.51 -3.88
C ASN A 129 -2.93 6.65 -4.08
N ALA A 130 -4.10 7.25 -4.25
CA ALA A 130 -5.32 6.52 -4.53
C ALA A 130 -5.23 5.77 -5.87
N LEU A 131 -4.73 6.41 -6.93
CA LEU A 131 -4.49 5.76 -8.22
C LEU A 131 -3.53 4.58 -8.09
N ASN A 132 -2.45 4.73 -7.31
CA ASN A 132 -1.56 3.61 -7.00
C ASN A 132 -2.31 2.46 -6.33
N SER A 133 -3.12 2.74 -5.30
CA SER A 133 -3.96 1.72 -4.65
C SER A 133 -4.90 1.03 -5.65
N ILE A 134 -5.55 1.79 -6.53
CA ILE A 134 -6.49 1.28 -7.55
C ILE A 134 -5.77 0.35 -8.55
N PHE A 135 -4.65 0.81 -9.12
CA PHE A 135 -3.93 0.07 -10.16
C PHE A 135 -3.15 -1.12 -9.60
N ALA A 136 -2.60 -0.98 -8.39
CA ALA A 136 -1.97 -2.08 -7.68
C ALA A 136 -2.97 -3.20 -7.37
N HIS A 137 -4.24 -2.87 -7.07
CA HIS A 137 -5.21 -3.85 -6.61
C HIS A 137 -5.39 -5.05 -7.57
N LYS A 138 -5.24 -6.28 -7.05
CA LYS A 138 -5.20 -7.51 -7.87
C LYS A 138 -6.50 -7.84 -8.60
N PHE A 139 -7.65 -7.43 -8.08
CA PHE A 139 -8.95 -7.71 -8.71
C PHE A 139 -9.18 -6.82 -9.93
N LEU A 140 -8.96 -7.40 -11.11
CA LEU A 140 -8.97 -6.74 -12.43
C LEU A 140 -10.27 -6.01 -12.80
N LYS A 141 -11.42 -6.40 -12.23
CA LYS A 141 -12.72 -5.79 -12.53
C LYS A 141 -12.91 -4.40 -11.90
N LYS A 142 -12.26 -4.13 -10.76
CA LYS A 142 -12.52 -2.92 -9.95
C LYS A 142 -11.86 -1.64 -10.47
N ALA A 143 -10.83 -1.77 -11.31
CA ALA A 143 -10.08 -0.65 -11.84
C ALA A 143 -10.58 -0.17 -13.21
N GLN A 144 -11.62 -0.77 -13.80
CA GLN A 144 -11.99 -0.53 -15.21
C GLN A 144 -12.29 0.95 -15.53
N VAL A 145 -12.87 1.68 -14.57
CA VAL A 145 -13.18 3.12 -14.65
C VAL A 145 -11.96 3.99 -14.89
N PHE A 146 -10.88 3.67 -14.18
CA PHE A 146 -9.63 4.43 -14.22
C PHE A 146 -8.70 3.91 -15.29
N ILE A 147 -9.08 2.84 -15.99
CA ILE A 147 -8.37 2.27 -17.14
C ILE A 147 -9.09 2.76 -18.41
N GLU A 148 -9.30 4.06 -18.46
CA GLU A 148 -9.79 4.81 -19.62
C GLU A 148 -8.72 5.83 -20.03
N ASP A 149 -8.77 6.28 -21.29
CA ASP A 149 -7.74 7.16 -21.83
C ASP A 149 -7.58 8.48 -21.04
N GLN A 150 -8.62 8.93 -20.33
CA GLN A 150 -8.59 10.20 -19.61
C GLN A 150 -7.64 10.19 -18.40
N THR A 151 -7.69 9.17 -17.55
CA THR A 151 -6.82 9.10 -16.35
C THR A 151 -5.34 9.09 -16.75
N ILE A 152 -4.98 8.34 -17.79
CA ILE A 152 -3.61 8.30 -18.29
C ILE A 152 -3.19 9.60 -18.98
N ILE A 153 -4.08 10.30 -19.69
CA ILE A 153 -3.78 11.64 -20.22
C ILE A 153 -3.42 12.60 -19.09
N HIS A 154 -4.13 12.56 -17.95
CA HIS A 154 -3.78 13.38 -16.80
C HIS A 154 -2.39 13.07 -16.24
N LEU A 155 -2.04 11.78 -16.10
CA LEU A 155 -0.70 11.36 -15.66
C LEU A 155 0.38 11.80 -16.66
N GLU A 156 0.16 11.62 -17.96
CA GLU A 156 1.08 12.03 -19.01
C GLU A 156 1.27 13.56 -19.02
N ASN A 157 0.22 14.35 -18.85
CA ASN A 157 0.29 15.81 -18.75
C ASN A 157 1.17 16.27 -17.57
N VAL A 158 1.07 15.59 -16.41
CA VAL A 158 1.95 15.86 -15.26
C VAL A 158 3.41 15.52 -15.61
N ILE A 159 3.65 14.38 -16.28
CA ILE A 159 5.00 13.96 -16.71
C ILE A 159 5.58 14.92 -17.76
N TYR A 160 4.81 15.36 -18.74
CA TYR A 160 5.24 16.37 -19.72
C TYR A 160 5.63 17.69 -19.05
N SER A 161 4.88 18.06 -18.00
CA SER A 161 5.12 19.27 -17.21
C SER A 161 6.00 19.04 -15.98
N TRP A 162 6.82 17.98 -15.96
CA TRP A 162 7.55 17.51 -14.77
C TRP A 162 8.34 18.61 -14.02
N LYS A 163 8.88 19.60 -14.74
CA LYS A 163 9.62 20.73 -14.16
C LYS A 163 8.79 21.63 -13.23
N LYS A 164 7.46 21.57 -13.32
CA LYS A 164 6.55 22.39 -12.49
C LYS A 164 6.20 21.71 -11.16
N TYR A 165 6.39 20.40 -11.05
CA TYR A 165 5.93 19.62 -9.91
C TYR A 165 7.06 19.37 -8.91
N PRO A 166 6.77 19.41 -7.60
CA PRO A 166 7.72 18.96 -6.58
C PRO A 166 8.13 17.50 -6.79
N GLU A 167 9.35 17.17 -6.39
CA GLU A 167 9.92 15.81 -6.50
C GLU A 167 8.99 14.74 -5.92
N GLY A 168 8.42 14.99 -4.73
CA GLY A 168 7.49 14.06 -4.09
C GLY A 168 6.28 13.74 -4.96
N ALA A 169 5.60 14.76 -5.49
CA ALA A 169 4.41 14.58 -6.34
C ALA A 169 4.76 13.88 -7.66
N LEU A 170 5.84 14.31 -8.34
CA LEU A 170 6.28 13.70 -9.58
C LEU A 170 6.68 12.23 -9.41
N SER A 171 7.39 11.91 -8.32
CA SER A 171 7.76 10.52 -8.03
C SER A 171 6.53 9.63 -7.85
N LEU A 172 5.46 10.12 -7.22
CA LEU A 172 4.21 9.38 -7.02
C LEU A 172 3.44 9.23 -8.34
N CYS A 173 3.42 10.28 -9.17
CA CYS A 173 2.85 10.24 -10.51
C CYS A 173 3.52 9.16 -11.37
N LEU A 174 4.86 9.08 -11.35
CA LEU A 174 5.60 8.04 -12.09
C LEU A 174 5.31 6.64 -11.56
N LEU A 175 5.11 6.48 -10.24
CA LEU A 175 4.68 5.20 -9.67
C LEU A 175 3.30 4.80 -10.17
N ALA A 176 2.33 5.74 -10.14
CA ALA A 176 0.96 5.53 -10.60
C ALA A 176 0.92 5.20 -12.09
N TYR A 177 1.72 5.91 -12.89
CA TYR A 177 1.83 5.67 -14.33
C TYR A 177 2.42 4.29 -14.65
N GLY A 178 3.50 3.88 -13.98
CA GLY A 178 4.05 2.54 -14.16
C GLY A 178 3.08 1.42 -13.74
N ASN A 179 2.37 1.60 -12.63
CA ASN A 179 1.31 0.67 -12.20
C ASN A 179 0.14 0.62 -13.20
N TYR A 180 -0.24 1.76 -13.77
CA TYR A 180 -1.24 1.82 -14.84
C TYR A 180 -0.80 1.03 -16.08
N ILE A 181 0.44 1.17 -16.53
CA ILE A 181 0.98 0.44 -17.69
C ILE A 181 0.92 -1.07 -17.44
N LEU A 182 1.39 -1.53 -16.28
CA LEU A 182 1.32 -2.95 -15.91
C LEU A 182 -0.14 -3.45 -15.83
N LYS A 183 -1.05 -2.59 -15.40
CA LYS A 183 -2.47 -2.91 -15.34
C LYS A 183 -3.10 -3.07 -16.72
N LEU A 184 -2.73 -2.21 -17.68
CA LEU A 184 -3.12 -2.36 -19.09
C LEU A 184 -2.63 -3.71 -19.65
N GLU A 185 -1.38 -4.06 -19.38
CA GLU A 185 -0.79 -5.33 -19.80
C GLU A 185 -1.54 -6.52 -19.21
N ALA A 186 -1.81 -6.49 -17.90
CA ALA A 186 -2.57 -7.56 -17.23
C ALA A 186 -3.99 -7.73 -17.78
N LEU A 187 -4.59 -6.65 -18.29
CA LEU A 187 -5.89 -6.66 -18.98
C LEU A 187 -5.80 -6.95 -20.48
N LYS A 188 -4.60 -7.19 -21.01
CA LYS A 188 -4.32 -7.38 -22.45
C LYS A 188 -4.85 -6.22 -23.31
N ARG A 189 -4.82 -5.00 -22.78
CA ARG A 189 -5.16 -3.78 -23.50
C ARG A 189 -3.92 -3.20 -24.14
N ASN A 190 -3.86 -3.25 -25.47
CA ASN A 190 -2.76 -2.67 -26.22
C ASN A 190 -2.98 -1.16 -26.33
N ARG A 191 -2.07 -0.37 -25.75
CA ARG A 191 -1.97 1.06 -25.97
C ARG A 191 -0.65 1.36 -26.68
N ILE A 192 -0.71 2.25 -27.66
CA ILE A 192 0.49 2.81 -28.30
C ILE A 192 0.87 4.05 -27.51
N PHE A 193 2.03 4.03 -26.88
CA PHE A 193 2.57 5.18 -26.14
C PHE A 193 3.28 6.14 -27.10
N SER A 194 3.04 7.44 -26.93
CA SER A 194 3.62 8.46 -27.80
C SER A 194 5.15 8.50 -27.71
N GLU A 195 5.81 8.95 -28.78
CA GLU A 195 7.26 9.17 -28.75
C GLU A 195 7.62 10.28 -27.73
N GLU A 196 6.74 11.27 -27.58
CA GLU A 196 6.93 12.37 -26.64
C GLU A 196 7.02 11.90 -25.18
N ILE A 197 6.16 10.96 -24.75
CA ILE A 197 6.23 10.46 -23.37
C ILE A 197 7.51 9.65 -23.16
N GLN A 198 7.91 8.84 -24.15
CA GLN A 198 9.16 8.10 -24.08
C GLN A 198 10.37 9.03 -23.99
N ASN A 199 10.43 10.08 -24.82
CA ASN A 199 11.52 11.06 -24.79
C ASN A 199 11.56 11.84 -23.47
N THR A 200 10.40 12.16 -22.90
CA THR A 200 10.30 12.81 -21.59
C THR A 200 10.83 11.91 -20.48
N LEU A 201 10.45 10.63 -20.48
CA LEU A 201 10.96 9.67 -19.51
C LEU A 201 12.46 9.41 -19.66
N ILE A 202 12.99 9.35 -20.89
CA ILE A 202 14.44 9.25 -21.14
C ILE A 202 15.16 10.45 -20.51
N THR A 203 14.63 11.66 -20.75
CA THR A 203 15.17 12.89 -20.16
C THR A 203 15.18 12.82 -18.64
N LEU A 204 14.09 12.35 -18.02
CA LEU A 204 14.02 12.17 -16.56
C LEU A 204 15.08 11.18 -16.06
N VAL A 205 15.28 10.05 -16.74
CA VAL A 205 16.31 9.07 -16.40
C VAL A 205 17.72 9.65 -16.52
N GLU A 206 17.98 10.45 -17.55
CA GLU A 206 19.33 10.96 -17.82
C GLU A 206 19.69 12.19 -16.97
N THR A 207 18.70 12.99 -16.57
CA THR A 207 18.94 14.32 -15.98
C THR A 207 18.46 14.49 -14.54
N SER A 208 17.62 13.59 -14.02
CA SER A 208 17.08 13.74 -12.65
C SER A 208 18.18 13.57 -11.59
N ALA A 209 18.24 14.52 -10.65
CA ALA A 209 19.06 14.39 -9.45
C ALA A 209 18.41 13.49 -8.38
N SER A 210 17.09 13.28 -8.47
CA SER A 210 16.34 12.41 -7.58
C SER A 210 16.49 10.95 -7.99
N GLU A 211 16.99 10.12 -7.07
CA GLU A 211 17.10 8.67 -7.24
C GLU A 211 15.72 8.03 -7.46
N LEU A 212 14.68 8.48 -6.75
CA LEU A 212 13.33 7.92 -6.89
C LEU A 212 12.71 8.25 -8.25
N ILE A 213 12.83 9.49 -8.73
CA ILE A 213 12.36 9.87 -10.07
C ILE A 213 13.11 9.05 -11.13
N PHE A 214 14.44 8.95 -11.01
CA PHE A 214 15.26 8.14 -11.92
C PHE A 214 14.76 6.69 -11.99
N ILE A 215 14.61 6.02 -10.84
CA ILE A 215 14.18 4.62 -10.77
C ILE A 215 12.77 4.44 -11.35
N ARG A 216 11.81 5.28 -10.95
CA ARG A 216 10.41 5.13 -11.37
C ARG A 216 10.21 5.49 -12.86
N ALA A 217 10.92 6.49 -13.38
CA ALA A 217 10.92 6.79 -14.81
C ALA A 217 11.54 5.65 -15.64
N ALA A 218 12.62 5.03 -15.13
CA ALA A 218 13.22 3.86 -15.75
C ALA A 218 12.23 2.67 -15.81
N PHE A 219 11.52 2.37 -14.72
CA PHE A 219 10.49 1.34 -14.72
C PHE A 219 9.39 1.63 -15.76
N CYS A 220 8.88 2.87 -15.84
CA CYS A 220 7.90 3.26 -16.86
C CYS A 220 8.41 3.00 -18.28
N LEU A 221 9.66 3.38 -18.59
CA LEU A 221 10.27 3.12 -19.89
C LEU A 221 10.41 1.64 -20.20
N ILE A 222 10.84 0.84 -19.22
CA ILE A 222 10.99 -0.60 -19.38
C ILE A 222 9.63 -1.21 -19.72
N TYR A 223 8.57 -0.87 -18.97
CA TYR A 223 7.23 -1.42 -19.21
C TYR A 223 6.63 -0.97 -20.55
N ILE A 224 6.89 0.26 -21.00
CA ILE A 224 6.47 0.73 -22.33
C ILE A 224 7.18 -0.04 -23.46
N ARG A 225 8.50 -0.21 -23.37
CA ARG A 225 9.33 -0.78 -24.45
C ARG A 225 9.28 -2.30 -24.51
N HIS A 226 8.91 -2.92 -23.40
CA HIS A 226 8.96 -4.36 -23.24
C HIS A 226 7.64 -4.90 -22.68
N PRO A 227 6.51 -4.70 -23.39
CA PRO A 227 5.22 -5.23 -22.96
C PRO A 227 5.27 -6.77 -22.92
N ASN A 228 4.65 -7.38 -21.91
CA ASN A 228 4.65 -8.83 -21.63
C ASN A 228 5.94 -9.36 -20.99
N MET A 229 6.83 -8.49 -20.46
CA MET A 229 8.09 -8.96 -19.89
C MET A 229 8.00 -9.36 -18.42
N SER A 230 7.89 -10.67 -18.22
CA SER A 230 7.99 -11.37 -16.93
C SER A 230 9.44 -11.75 -16.57
N SER A 231 10.45 -10.93 -16.90
CA SER A 231 11.88 -11.28 -16.66
C SER A 231 12.63 -10.24 -15.82
N TYR A 232 12.97 -10.60 -14.57
CA TYR A 232 13.76 -9.80 -13.63
C TYR A 232 15.12 -9.43 -14.25
N ASN A 233 15.75 -10.39 -14.93
CA ASN A 233 17.03 -10.20 -15.60
C ASN A 233 16.98 -9.10 -16.66
N THR A 234 15.84 -8.91 -17.34
CA THR A 234 15.73 -7.85 -18.35
C THR A 234 15.69 -6.48 -17.70
N ILE A 235 14.91 -6.34 -16.63
CA ILE A 235 14.87 -5.10 -15.83
C ILE A 235 16.28 -4.79 -15.32
N TRP A 236 16.95 -5.80 -14.76
CA TRP A 236 18.28 -5.66 -14.22
C TRP A 236 19.32 -5.27 -15.27
N ASN A 237 19.37 -6.00 -16.39
CA ASN A 237 20.28 -5.71 -17.50
C ASN A 237 20.04 -4.31 -18.08
N TRP A 238 18.80 -3.83 -18.12
CA TRP A 238 18.50 -2.47 -18.57
C TRP A 238 19.19 -1.43 -17.69
N PHE A 239 19.09 -1.61 -16.37
CA PHE A 239 19.69 -0.76 -15.37
C PHE A 239 21.24 -0.79 -15.46
N GLU A 240 21.85 -1.97 -15.52
CA GLU A 240 23.31 -2.10 -15.65
C GLU A 240 23.87 -1.52 -16.96
N ASN A 241 23.12 -1.64 -18.07
CA ASN A 241 23.54 -1.09 -19.36
C ASN A 241 23.50 0.44 -19.42
N LYS A 242 22.78 1.10 -18.50
CA LYS A 242 22.59 2.55 -18.52
C LYS A 242 23.64 3.32 -17.72
N LYS A 243 24.07 2.77 -16.58
CA LYS A 243 25.08 3.40 -15.72
C LYS A 243 25.66 2.37 -14.77
N THR A 244 26.87 2.61 -14.27
CA THR A 244 27.40 1.87 -13.13
C THR A 244 26.52 2.09 -11.90
N ILE A 245 25.83 1.03 -11.46
CA ILE A 245 24.94 1.06 -10.29
C ILE A 245 25.70 0.61 -9.06
N THR A 246 25.68 1.45 -8.01
CA THR A 246 26.26 1.13 -6.70
C THR A 246 25.43 0.10 -5.95
N SER A 247 26.03 -0.66 -5.02
CA SER A 247 25.32 -1.65 -4.19
C SER A 247 24.07 -1.08 -3.50
N LYS A 248 24.17 0.15 -2.95
CA LYS A 248 23.04 0.84 -2.32
C LYS A 248 21.89 1.09 -3.31
N GLN A 249 22.19 1.54 -4.53
CA GLN A 249 21.17 1.77 -5.55
C GLN A 249 20.53 0.45 -6.00
N ARG A 250 21.27 -0.67 -6.02
CA ARG A 250 20.69 -1.99 -6.31
C ARG A 250 19.58 -2.34 -5.32
N TYR A 251 19.86 -2.14 -4.03
CA TYR A 251 18.90 -2.34 -2.96
C TYR A 251 17.68 -1.42 -3.14
N THR A 252 17.88 -0.11 -3.39
CA THR A 252 16.76 0.82 -3.64
C THR A 252 15.90 0.40 -4.84
N ILE A 253 16.51 0.00 -5.96
CA ILE A 253 15.79 -0.44 -7.17
C ILE A 253 14.91 -1.66 -6.85
N GLN A 254 15.43 -2.63 -6.09
CA GLN A 254 14.68 -3.81 -5.67
C GLN A 254 13.52 -3.46 -4.74
N LEU A 255 13.75 -2.60 -3.76
CA LEU A 255 12.68 -2.12 -2.88
C LEU A 255 11.58 -1.40 -3.69
N GLN A 256 11.96 -0.51 -4.60
CA GLN A 256 10.97 0.20 -5.43
C GLN A 256 10.23 -0.74 -6.37
N LEU A 257 10.87 -1.82 -6.85
CA LEU A 257 10.19 -2.82 -7.66
C LEU A 257 8.97 -3.39 -6.92
N THR A 258 9.04 -3.60 -5.60
CA THR A 258 7.94 -4.18 -4.77
C THR A 258 6.63 -3.39 -4.82
N LEU A 259 6.70 -2.12 -5.21
CA LEU A 259 5.53 -1.27 -5.34
C LEU A 259 4.71 -1.55 -6.62
N TYR A 260 5.18 -2.45 -7.50
CA TYR A 260 4.56 -2.77 -8.78
C TYR A 260 3.92 -4.17 -8.79
N GLN A 261 2.59 -4.25 -8.60
CA GLN A 261 1.86 -5.51 -8.32
C GLN A 261 1.68 -6.48 -9.51
N GLY A 262 2.17 -6.14 -10.72
CA GLY A 262 2.18 -7.03 -11.89
C GLY A 262 3.32 -8.06 -11.91
N LEU A 263 4.26 -7.98 -10.96
CA LEU A 263 5.55 -8.64 -11.06
C LEU A 263 5.81 -9.70 -9.97
N ASN A 264 4.78 -10.21 -9.29
CA ASN A 264 4.89 -11.28 -8.26
C ASN A 264 5.89 -12.42 -8.62
N PRO A 265 5.90 -12.97 -9.85
CA PRO A 265 6.87 -14.02 -10.22
C PRO A 265 8.33 -13.55 -10.33
N LEU A 266 8.58 -12.24 -10.45
CA LEU A 266 9.91 -11.65 -10.54
C LEU A 266 10.59 -11.45 -9.19
N PHE A 267 9.80 -11.25 -8.13
CA PHE A 267 10.32 -11.10 -6.77
C PHE A 267 11.02 -12.36 -6.29
N HIS A 268 10.44 -13.54 -6.55
CA HIS A 268 11.06 -14.84 -6.28
C HIS A 268 12.45 -15.04 -6.89
N ARG A 269 12.82 -14.29 -7.95
CA ARG A 269 14.17 -14.35 -8.56
C ARG A 269 15.10 -13.24 -8.06
N GLY A 270 14.56 -12.13 -7.53
CA GLY A 270 15.31 -11.02 -6.95
C GLY A 270 15.82 -11.28 -5.53
N THR A 271 15.24 -12.25 -4.82
CA THR A 271 15.60 -12.60 -3.43
C THR A 271 17.06 -13.01 -3.23
N LYS A 272 17.71 -13.57 -4.26
CA LYS A 272 19.16 -13.85 -4.25
C LYS A 272 20.05 -12.63 -4.07
N LEU A 273 19.58 -11.44 -4.48
CA LEU A 273 20.31 -10.20 -4.26
C LEU A 273 19.92 -9.55 -2.92
N ILE A 274 18.68 -9.73 -2.47
CA ILE A 274 18.22 -9.20 -1.18
C ILE A 274 18.95 -9.89 -0.01
N THR A 275 19.35 -11.17 -0.16
CA THR A 275 20.21 -11.83 0.83
C THR A 275 21.53 -11.10 1.08
N GLU A 276 22.08 -10.38 0.09
CA GLU A 276 23.30 -9.56 0.28
C GLU A 276 23.06 -8.35 1.18
N PHE A 277 21.79 -7.93 1.34
CA PHE A 277 21.37 -6.75 2.09
C PHE A 277 20.48 -7.10 3.28
N VAL A 278 20.50 -8.35 3.74
CA VAL A 278 19.59 -8.84 4.79
C VAL A 278 19.70 -8.02 6.09
N ASP A 279 20.89 -7.60 6.49
CA ASP A 279 21.09 -6.78 7.69
C ASP A 279 20.47 -5.39 7.55
N ILE A 280 20.52 -4.79 6.35
CA ILE A 280 19.88 -3.50 6.07
C ILE A 280 18.36 -3.69 6.05
N LEU A 281 17.87 -4.74 5.40
CA LEU A 281 16.44 -5.05 5.32
C LEU A 281 15.84 -5.29 6.71
N VAL A 282 16.52 -6.01 7.59
CA VAL A 282 16.06 -6.27 8.97
C VAL A 282 15.92 -4.96 9.76
N ASN A 283 16.87 -4.03 9.61
CA ASN A 283 16.77 -2.70 10.20
C ASN A 283 15.66 -1.85 9.58
N ASP A 284 15.50 -1.89 8.25
CA ASP A 284 14.42 -1.18 7.57
C ASP A 284 13.04 -1.74 7.93
N LEU A 285 12.91 -3.06 8.09
CA LEU A 285 11.70 -3.73 8.56
C LEU A 285 11.39 -3.33 10.01
N TYR A 286 12.40 -3.26 10.88
CA TYR A 286 12.25 -2.73 12.23
C TYR A 286 11.74 -1.30 12.22
N ASN A 287 12.37 -0.41 11.44
CA ASN A 287 11.92 0.97 11.32
C ASN A 287 10.52 1.07 10.69
N TYR A 288 10.24 0.22 9.72
CA TYR A 288 8.94 0.09 9.08
C TYR A 288 7.88 -0.37 10.07
N LEU A 289 8.16 -1.26 11.02
CA LEU A 289 7.15 -1.68 12.00
C LEU A 289 7.03 -0.67 13.15
N CYS A 290 8.16 -0.20 13.69
CA CYS A 290 8.21 0.59 14.94
C CYS A 290 8.05 2.10 14.74
N ASN A 291 8.52 2.63 13.60
CA ASN A 291 8.51 4.07 13.32
C ASN A 291 7.50 4.45 12.23
N LYS A 292 6.63 3.51 11.86
CA LYS A 292 5.67 3.76 10.78
C LYS A 292 4.65 4.79 11.21
N LYS A 293 4.57 5.86 10.42
CA LYS A 293 3.36 6.68 10.29
C LYS A 293 2.29 5.94 9.47
N ASN A 294 2.16 4.61 9.55
CA ASN A 294 1.25 3.85 8.66
C ASN A 294 -0.24 4.15 8.85
N ILE A 295 -0.53 4.96 9.85
CA ILE A 295 -1.86 5.41 10.20
C ILE A 295 -2.08 6.84 9.64
N ASP A 296 -1.04 7.49 9.12
CA ASP A 296 -1.17 8.68 8.28
C ASP A 296 -1.78 8.26 6.94
N TYR A 297 -3.05 8.58 6.77
CA TYR A 297 -3.84 8.24 5.61
C TYR A 297 -3.27 8.79 4.30
N LEU A 298 -2.50 9.88 4.36
CA LEU A 298 -1.87 10.53 3.20
C LEU A 298 -0.42 10.11 2.97
N ALA A 299 0.11 9.16 3.74
CA ALA A 299 1.49 8.70 3.60
C ALA A 299 1.80 8.18 2.19
N ASP A 300 3.02 8.46 1.72
CA ASP A 300 3.52 7.96 0.45
C ASP A 300 3.61 6.41 0.49
N PRO A 301 3.40 5.69 -0.63
CA PRO A 301 3.49 4.24 -0.69
C PRO A 301 4.87 3.75 -0.25
N THR A 302 4.88 2.83 0.70
CA THR A 302 6.11 2.24 1.25
C THR A 302 6.39 0.89 0.61
N PRO A 303 7.67 0.54 0.35
CA PRO A 303 8.05 -0.81 -0.06
C PRO A 303 7.47 -1.87 0.86
N ASP A 304 7.22 -3.05 0.30
CA ASP A 304 6.57 -4.14 1.03
C ASP A 304 7.59 -4.98 1.83
N TYR A 305 8.16 -4.35 2.87
CA TYR A 305 9.18 -4.98 3.72
C TYR A 305 8.70 -6.27 4.38
N VAL A 306 7.40 -6.40 4.64
CA VAL A 306 6.81 -7.58 5.28
C VAL A 306 6.82 -8.76 4.32
N ASN A 307 6.38 -8.57 3.07
CA ASN A 307 6.45 -9.62 2.06
C ASN A 307 7.89 -9.98 1.70
N LEU A 308 8.80 -9.00 1.61
CA LEU A 308 10.22 -9.25 1.40
C LEU A 308 10.83 -10.10 2.52
N ALA A 309 10.50 -9.80 3.77
CA ALA A 309 10.97 -10.56 4.92
C ALA A 309 10.45 -11.99 4.89
N LEU A 310 9.18 -12.19 4.51
CA LEU A 310 8.59 -13.52 4.40
C LEU A 310 9.32 -14.36 3.35
N GLU A 311 9.51 -13.81 2.15
CA GLU A 311 10.18 -14.54 1.07
C GLU A 311 11.61 -14.94 1.46
N LEU A 312 12.33 -14.07 2.16
CA LEU A 312 13.64 -14.42 2.73
C LEU A 312 13.55 -15.49 3.81
N CYS A 313 12.54 -15.45 4.67
CA CYS A 313 12.34 -16.50 5.67
C CYS A 313 12.07 -17.86 5.02
N GLU A 314 11.25 -17.90 3.96
CA GLU A 314 10.91 -19.14 3.26
C GLU A 314 12.09 -19.73 2.47
N MET A 315 12.91 -18.89 1.82
CA MET A 315 14.02 -19.35 0.99
C MET A 315 15.37 -19.45 1.72
N HIS A 316 15.57 -18.62 2.74
CA HIS A 316 16.86 -18.37 3.39
C HIS A 316 16.71 -18.14 4.91
N TYR A 317 15.91 -18.99 5.57
CA TYR A 317 15.57 -18.90 7.00
C TYR A 317 16.76 -18.59 7.92
N ASP A 318 17.84 -19.40 7.84
CA ASP A 318 18.99 -19.26 8.73
C ASP A 318 19.72 -17.92 8.55
N ILE A 319 19.80 -17.41 7.32
CA ILE A 319 20.43 -16.13 7.01
C ILE A 319 19.62 -14.99 7.63
N PHE A 320 18.30 -15.00 7.45
CA PHE A 320 17.42 -13.99 8.01
C PHE A 320 17.41 -14.03 9.55
N ARG A 321 17.34 -15.24 10.13
CA ARG A 321 17.40 -15.43 11.59
C ARG A 321 18.72 -14.92 12.18
N ASN A 322 19.85 -15.23 11.54
CA ASN A 322 21.15 -14.75 12.01
C ASN A 322 21.26 -13.21 11.93
N ALA A 323 20.77 -12.60 10.85
CA ALA A 323 20.73 -11.14 10.72
C ALA A 323 19.88 -10.48 11.81
N LEU A 324 18.71 -11.07 12.11
CA LEU A 324 17.85 -10.66 13.22
C LEU A 324 18.57 -10.74 14.57
N GLN A 325 19.25 -11.86 14.86
CA GLN A 325 19.97 -12.06 16.13
C GLN A 325 21.18 -11.14 16.30
N ASN A 326 21.80 -10.73 15.19
CA ASN A 326 22.95 -9.82 15.18
C ASN A 326 22.55 -8.34 15.14
N SER A 327 21.25 -8.04 15.05
CA SER A 327 20.75 -6.66 15.01
C SER A 327 20.93 -5.94 16.35
N SER A 328 21.05 -4.61 16.29
CA SER A 328 21.31 -3.78 17.48
C SER A 328 20.03 -3.37 18.23
N PHE A 329 18.86 -3.59 17.63
CA PHE A 329 17.58 -3.38 18.30
C PHE A 329 17.22 -4.62 19.12
N GLY A 330 16.68 -4.43 20.33
CA GLY A 330 16.34 -5.55 21.20
C GLY A 330 15.25 -6.44 20.61
N GLU A 331 15.47 -7.75 20.61
CA GLU A 331 14.52 -8.77 20.11
C GLU A 331 13.13 -8.63 20.74
N GLU A 332 13.06 -8.34 22.05
CA GLU A 332 11.82 -8.14 22.79
C GLU A 332 11.02 -6.93 22.29
N LYS A 333 11.71 -5.81 22.03
CA LYS A 333 11.06 -4.62 21.48
C LYS A 333 10.50 -4.92 20.10
N PHE A 334 11.27 -5.57 19.24
CA PHE A 334 10.83 -5.89 17.89
C PHE A 334 9.63 -6.86 17.89
N ARG A 335 9.65 -7.85 18.77
CA ARG A 335 8.55 -8.80 18.99
C ARG A 335 7.25 -8.10 19.37
N ASN A 336 7.31 -7.17 20.33
CA ASN A 336 6.14 -6.38 20.76
C ASN A 336 5.56 -5.56 19.61
N GLU A 337 6.41 -5.03 18.74
CA GLU A 337 5.99 -4.19 17.61
C GLU A 337 5.32 -5.01 16.50
N TYR A 338 5.75 -6.25 16.26
CA TYR A 338 5.01 -7.18 15.40
C TYR A 338 3.59 -7.44 15.91
N ILE A 339 3.43 -7.62 17.23
CA ILE A 339 2.11 -7.85 17.86
C ILE A 339 1.21 -6.63 17.65
N VAL A 340 1.73 -5.45 17.97
CA VAL A 340 1.00 -4.18 17.78
C VAL A 340 0.60 -4.01 16.32
N TYR A 341 1.53 -4.21 15.39
CA TYR A 341 1.29 -4.04 13.96
C TYR A 341 0.29 -5.06 13.39
N PHE A 342 0.34 -6.32 13.85
CA PHE A 342 -0.64 -7.36 13.50
C PHE A 342 -2.07 -6.90 13.81
N TYR A 343 -2.30 -6.32 15.00
CA TYR A 343 -3.63 -5.84 15.37
C TYR A 343 -4.03 -4.51 14.71
N GLN A 344 -3.07 -3.72 14.22
CA GLN A 344 -3.32 -2.45 13.53
C GLN A 344 -3.63 -2.61 12.04
N THR A 345 -3.01 -3.57 11.35
CA THR A 345 -3.27 -3.81 9.92
C THR A 345 -4.66 -4.43 9.74
N ASN A 346 -5.44 -3.97 8.76
CA ASN A 346 -6.75 -4.55 8.45
C ASN A 346 -6.70 -5.57 7.32
N ASP A 347 -5.53 -5.75 6.70
CA ASP A 347 -5.34 -6.72 5.61
C ASP A 347 -5.09 -8.12 6.21
N PRO A 348 -6.00 -9.09 6.00
CA PRO A 348 -5.84 -10.45 6.51
C PRO A 348 -4.57 -11.14 5.99
N SER A 349 -4.13 -10.81 4.77
CA SER A 349 -2.91 -11.38 4.18
C SER A 349 -1.67 -10.88 4.91
N HIS A 350 -1.57 -9.59 5.20
CA HIS A 350 -0.48 -9.05 6.03
C HIS A 350 -0.48 -9.65 7.44
N ARG A 351 -1.65 -9.81 8.07
CA ARG A 351 -1.75 -10.46 9.40
C ARG A 351 -1.19 -11.88 9.38
N LYS A 352 -1.59 -12.68 8.39
CA LYS A 352 -1.07 -14.04 8.22
C LYS A 352 0.45 -14.03 8.11
N ILE A 353 1.01 -13.14 7.29
CA ILE A 353 2.45 -13.05 7.05
C ILE A 353 3.22 -12.62 8.30
N LEU A 354 2.68 -11.67 9.07
CA LEU A 354 3.29 -11.23 10.32
C LEU A 354 3.35 -12.35 11.36
N ALA A 355 2.30 -13.18 11.46
CA ALA A 355 2.31 -14.33 12.36
C ALA A 355 3.36 -15.38 11.94
N HIS A 356 3.54 -15.61 10.64
CA HIS A 356 4.58 -16.51 10.13
C HIS A 356 5.98 -15.95 10.42
N LEU A 357 6.19 -14.65 10.23
CA LEU A 357 7.45 -13.98 10.57
C LEU A 357 7.74 -14.00 12.07
N TYR A 358 6.71 -13.91 12.92
CA TYR A 358 6.86 -13.99 14.36
C TYR A 358 7.42 -15.36 14.80
N ALA A 359 7.14 -16.44 14.08
CA ALA A 359 7.69 -17.75 14.40
C ALA A 359 9.23 -17.81 14.30
N VAL A 360 9.87 -16.87 13.59
CA VAL A 360 11.34 -16.75 13.49
C VAL A 360 12.00 -16.47 14.85
N PHE A 361 11.28 -15.88 15.80
CA PHE A 361 11.77 -15.66 17.17
C PHE A 361 11.90 -16.97 17.99
N ALA A 362 11.49 -18.11 17.42
CA ALA A 362 11.61 -19.46 17.98
C ALA A 362 11.08 -19.64 19.42
N ASN A 363 10.18 -18.73 19.83
CA ASN A 363 9.58 -18.65 21.16
C ASN A 363 8.05 -18.62 21.01
N VAL A 364 7.35 -19.63 21.53
CA VAL A 364 5.88 -19.57 21.63
C VAL A 364 5.49 -18.69 22.81
N THR A 365 4.72 -17.65 22.54
CA THR A 365 4.04 -16.81 23.54
C THR A 365 2.52 -16.96 23.42
N HIS A 366 1.78 -16.48 24.42
CA HIS A 366 0.32 -16.40 24.34
C HIS A 366 -0.13 -15.59 23.10
N ASP A 367 0.55 -14.48 22.81
CA ASP A 367 0.23 -13.65 21.64
C ASP A 367 0.35 -14.39 20.31
N LEU A 368 1.37 -15.25 20.15
CA LEU A 368 1.51 -16.07 18.95
C LEU A 368 0.33 -17.04 18.80
N ILE A 369 -0.07 -17.71 19.89
CA ILE A 369 -1.22 -18.62 19.86
C ILE A 369 -2.50 -17.86 19.49
N ASP A 370 -2.71 -16.67 20.04
CA ASP A 370 -3.87 -15.85 19.74
C ASP A 370 -3.88 -15.36 18.28
N MET A 371 -2.72 -15.01 17.71
CA MET A 371 -2.59 -14.70 16.29
C MET A 371 -2.92 -15.90 15.40
N LEU A 372 -2.43 -17.10 15.76
CA LEU A 372 -2.69 -18.33 15.01
C LEU A 372 -4.17 -18.71 15.04
N LYS A 373 -4.81 -18.65 16.22
CA LYS A 373 -6.27 -18.85 16.36
C LYS A 373 -7.07 -17.85 15.53
N TRP A 374 -6.63 -16.59 15.48
CA TRP A 374 -7.27 -15.59 14.63
C TRP A 374 -7.19 -15.99 13.14
N ILE A 375 -6.01 -16.45 12.68
CA ILE A 375 -5.83 -16.91 11.29
C ILE A 375 -6.78 -18.07 10.97
N ASP A 376 -6.84 -19.09 11.83
CA ASP A 376 -7.73 -20.24 11.63
C ASP A 376 -9.21 -19.82 11.57
N SER A 377 -9.62 -18.89 12.43
CA SER A 377 -10.99 -18.35 12.43
C SER A 377 -11.35 -17.66 11.11
N VAL A 378 -10.37 -16.99 10.47
CA VAL A 378 -10.57 -16.31 9.19
C VAL A 378 -10.54 -17.28 8.01
N GLU A 379 -9.66 -18.29 8.04
CA GLU A 379 -9.61 -19.33 6.99
C GLU A 379 -10.88 -20.19 6.96
N SER A 380 -11.53 -20.39 8.12
CA SER A 380 -12.83 -21.07 8.21
C SER A 380 -13.99 -20.26 7.59
N SER A 381 -13.78 -19.00 7.22
CA SER A 381 -14.78 -18.16 6.54
C SER A 381 -14.56 -18.15 5.02
N ASN A 382 -15.58 -18.58 4.26
CA ASN A 382 -15.49 -18.84 2.81
C ASN A 382 -15.10 -17.62 1.93
N GLU A 383 -15.23 -16.38 2.42
CA GLU A 383 -14.95 -15.17 1.62
C GLU A 383 -13.46 -14.79 1.55
N VAL A 384 -12.60 -15.34 2.42
CA VAL A 384 -11.17 -14.98 2.51
C VAL A 384 -10.25 -16.13 2.06
N ALA A 385 -10.75 -17.37 2.05
CA ALA A 385 -9.99 -18.57 1.70
C ALA A 385 -9.35 -18.52 0.30
N GLU A 386 -10.04 -17.96 -0.70
CA GLU A 386 -9.53 -17.85 -2.08
C GLU A 386 -8.29 -16.92 -2.19
N TYR A 387 -8.20 -15.92 -1.32
CA TYR A 387 -7.08 -14.97 -1.28
C TYR A 387 -5.89 -15.53 -0.47
N ALA A 388 -6.17 -16.24 0.62
CA ALA A 388 -5.19 -16.86 1.50
C ALA A 388 -4.44 -18.04 0.84
N HIS A 389 -5.11 -18.81 -0.03
CA HIS A 389 -4.52 -19.97 -0.70
C HIS A 389 -3.51 -19.64 -1.81
N LYS A 390 -3.49 -18.41 -2.33
CA LYS A 390 -2.67 -18.02 -3.49
C LYS A 390 -1.30 -17.44 -3.12
N TYR A 391 -1.14 -16.92 -1.90
CA TYR A 391 0.06 -16.16 -1.47
C TYR A 391 0.83 -16.80 -0.32
N VAL A 392 0.24 -17.79 0.35
CA VAL A 392 0.94 -18.63 1.32
C VAL A 392 0.60 -20.06 0.92
N ALA A 393 1.62 -20.87 0.62
CA ALA A 393 1.42 -22.28 0.30
C ALA A 393 0.48 -22.90 1.34
N SER A 394 -0.57 -23.56 0.87
CA SER A 394 -1.59 -24.22 1.70
C SER A 394 -0.94 -25.00 2.86
N GLY A 395 -0.96 -24.35 4.01
CA GLY A 395 -0.29 -24.80 5.21
C GLY A 395 -1.10 -24.26 6.36
N ASN A 396 -1.64 -25.19 7.14
CA ASN A 396 -2.13 -24.96 8.48
C ASN A 396 -1.25 -23.89 9.16
N GLY A 397 -1.83 -22.80 9.69
CA GLY A 397 -1.09 -21.71 10.32
C GLY A 397 -0.12 -22.21 11.40
N TRP A 398 -0.38 -23.40 11.95
CA TRP A 398 0.44 -24.10 12.92
C TRP A 398 1.71 -24.77 12.36
N LYS A 399 1.91 -24.85 11.03
CA LYS A 399 3.18 -25.38 10.43
C LYS A 399 4.40 -24.54 10.83
N CYS A 400 4.21 -23.27 11.18
CA CYS A 400 5.29 -22.42 11.65
C CYS A 400 5.88 -22.89 13.01
N LEU A 401 5.18 -23.77 13.73
CA LEU A 401 5.67 -24.35 14.98
C LEU A 401 6.83 -25.35 14.80
N ASP A 402 7.04 -25.87 13.59
CA ASP A 402 8.11 -26.86 13.30
C ASP A 402 9.52 -26.30 13.54
N HIS A 403 9.67 -24.97 13.60
CA HIS A 403 10.94 -24.26 13.77
C HIS A 403 11.14 -23.71 15.19
N ILE A 404 10.32 -24.13 16.15
CA ILE A 404 10.34 -23.60 17.53
C ILE A 404 11.22 -24.45 18.43
N HIS A 405 12.05 -23.77 19.24
CA HIS A 405 12.97 -24.42 20.16
C HIS A 405 12.66 -24.15 21.63
N HIS A 406 11.78 -23.18 21.93
CA HIS A 406 11.49 -22.77 23.29
C HIS A 406 10.01 -22.38 23.48
N ILE A 407 9.43 -22.83 24.60
CA ILE A 407 8.06 -22.51 25.02
C ILE A 407 8.15 -21.66 26.28
N SER A 408 7.53 -20.46 26.26
CA SER A 408 7.75 -19.47 27.33
C SER A 408 7.11 -19.85 28.68
N ASN A 409 6.07 -20.69 28.70
CA ASN A 409 5.43 -21.18 29.92
C ASN A 409 4.68 -22.52 29.68
N ARG A 410 4.42 -23.28 30.74
CA ARG A 410 3.65 -24.53 30.74
C ARG A 410 2.19 -24.34 30.29
N ASP A 411 1.54 -23.23 30.66
CA ASP A 411 0.13 -22.97 30.31
C ASP A 411 -0.09 -22.83 28.79
N ILE A 412 0.96 -22.44 28.06
CA ILE A 412 0.98 -22.34 26.60
C ILE A 412 0.91 -23.73 25.96
N ILE A 413 1.51 -24.74 26.59
CA ILE A 413 1.43 -26.14 26.13
C ILE A 413 -0.02 -26.60 26.17
N GLU A 414 -0.74 -26.32 27.25
CA GLU A 414 -2.16 -26.66 27.39
C GLU A 414 -3.02 -25.94 26.35
N MET A 415 -2.74 -24.66 26.06
CA MET A 415 -3.44 -23.93 25.01
C MET A 415 -3.17 -24.48 23.60
N ILE A 416 -1.94 -24.91 23.30
CA ILE A 416 -1.61 -25.57 22.02
C ILE A 416 -2.44 -26.85 21.89
N PHE A 417 -2.45 -27.70 22.92
CA PHE A 417 -3.24 -28.93 22.92
C PHE A 417 -4.74 -28.67 22.73
N GLN A 418 -5.32 -27.72 23.48
CA GLN A 418 -6.74 -27.35 23.33
C GLN A 418 -7.07 -26.83 21.92
N SER A 419 -6.15 -26.09 21.30
CA SER A 419 -6.36 -25.54 19.95
C SER A 419 -6.26 -26.63 18.89
N LEU A 420 -5.28 -27.53 19.00
CA LEU A 420 -5.11 -28.67 18.10
C LEU A 420 -6.26 -29.69 18.22
N ASP A 421 -6.73 -29.96 19.44
CA ASP A 421 -7.88 -30.84 19.68
C ASP A 421 -9.18 -30.26 19.09
N SER A 422 -9.35 -28.93 19.12
CA SER A 422 -10.52 -28.26 18.52
C SER A 422 -10.52 -28.34 16.98
N THR A 423 -9.34 -28.41 16.34
CA THR A 423 -9.21 -28.60 14.89
C THR A 423 -9.36 -30.06 14.43
N CYS A 424 -9.24 -31.06 15.32
CA CYS A 424 -9.40 -32.48 14.99
C CYS A 424 -10.85 -33.01 15.09
N ILE A 425 -11.81 -32.18 15.52
CA ILE A 425 -13.24 -32.55 15.68
C ILE A 425 -14.12 -32.03 14.52
N ALA A 426 -13.56 -31.35 13.51
CA ALA A 426 -14.31 -30.87 12.33
C ALA A 426 -14.39 -31.90 11.20
#